data_AF-X1HST4-F1
#
_entry.id   AF-X1HST4-F1
#
_cell.length_a   1.000
_cell.length_b   1.000
_cell.length_c   1.000
_cell.angle_alpha   90.00
_cell.angle_beta   90.00
_cell.angle_gamma   90.00
#
_symmetry.space_group_name_H-M   'P 1'
#
loop_
_entity.id
_entity.type
_entity.pdbx_description
1 polymer ?
#
loop_
_entity_poly.entity_id
_entity_poly.type
_entity_poly.pdbx_seq_one_letter_code
_entity_poly.pdbx_strand_id
1 'polypeptide(L)' 'DKRRRLSKLALGYLAHRRIKDTNCRFDVVGILMDNKKVRKVKHIELIKNAFPEVP' A
#
# COMPACT_ATOMS: atom_id res chain seq x y z
N ASP A 1 12.11 -3.96 9.12
CA ASP A 1 10.69 -4.23 8.88
C ASP A 1 10.24 -3.55 7.59
N LYS A 2 9.47 -4.25 6.76
CA LYS A 2 8.91 -3.78 5.47
C LYS A 2 7.96 -2.61 5.68
N ARG A 3 7.15 -2.62 6.76
CA ARG A 3 6.22 -1.54 7.11
C ARG A 3 6.93 -0.20 7.26
N ARG A 4 7.98 -0.16 8.08
CA ARG A 4 8.80 1.05 8.32
C ARG A 4 9.39 1.65 7.03
N ARG A 5 9.81 0.81 6.08
CA ARG A 5 10.34 1.29 4.79
C ARG A 5 9.24 1.92 3.93
N LEU A 6 8.07 1.29 3.87
CA LEU A 6 6.92 1.83 3.13
C LEU A 6 6.43 3.15 3.73
N SER A 7 6.32 3.25 5.06
CA SER A 7 5.95 4.49 5.74
C SER A 7 6.92 5.64 5.40
N LYS A 8 8.24 5.38 5.45
CA LYS A 8 9.25 6.41 5.08
C LYS A 8 9.13 6.86 3.62
N LEU A 9 8.93 5.92 2.69
CA LEU A 9 8.79 6.23 1.27
C LEU A 9 7.54 7.08 1.01
N ALA A 10 6.43 6.73 1.67
CA ALA A 10 5.20 7.49 1.57
C ALA A 10 5.33 8.90 2.16
N LEU A 11 5.92 9.04 3.35
CA LEU A 11 6.18 10.36 3.95
C LEU A 11 7.04 11.23 3.01
N GLY A 12 8.05 10.65 2.37
CA GLY A 12 8.84 11.33 1.35
C GLY A 12 8.01 11.78 0.14
N TYR A 13 7.12 10.93 -0.35
CA TYR A 13 6.21 11.26 -1.44
C TYR A 13 5.23 12.39 -1.07
N LEU A 14 4.58 12.29 0.10
CA LEU A 14 3.66 13.32 0.60
C LEU A 14 4.37 14.66 0.80
N ALA A 15 5.61 14.62 1.28
CA ALA A 15 6.46 15.79 1.42
C ALA A 15 6.74 16.47 0.08
N HIS A 16 7.17 15.69 -0.90
CA HIS A 16 7.47 16.17 -2.24
C HIS A 16 6.24 16.76 -2.93
N ARG A 17 5.06 16.15 -2.69
CA ARG A 17 3.77 16.59 -3.25
C ARG A 17 3.09 17.72 -2.47
N ARG A 18 3.66 18.18 -1.34
CA ARG A 18 3.09 19.23 -0.46
C ARG A 18 1.68 18.92 0.05
N ILE A 19 1.39 17.65 0.32
CA ILE A 19 0.09 17.16 0.82
C ILE A 19 0.23 16.49 2.20
N LYS A 20 1.24 16.88 2.97
CA LYS A 20 1.51 16.30 4.30
C LYS A 20 0.34 16.45 5.27
N ASP A 21 -0.39 17.56 5.18
CA ASP A 21 -1.52 17.85 6.07
C ASP A 21 -2.85 17.29 5.56
N THR A 22 -2.82 16.47 4.51
CA THR A 22 -3.99 15.79 3.98
C THR A 22 -4.20 14.48 4.73
N ASN A 23 -5.42 14.22 5.20
CA ASN A 23 -5.77 12.94 5.81
C ASN A 23 -5.50 11.80 4.81
N CYS A 24 -4.51 10.95 5.12
CA CYS A 24 -4.02 9.89 4.26
C CYS A 24 -4.09 8.55 5.00
N ARG A 25 -4.32 7.46 4.25
CA ARG A 25 -4.24 6.10 4.78
C ARG A 25 -3.41 5.20 3.87
N PHE A 26 -2.92 4.12 4.44
CA PHE A 26 -2.17 3.11 3.72
C PHE A 26 -3.02 1.87 3.47
N ASP A 27 -3.42 1.69 2.22
CA ASP A 27 -4.13 0.49 1.77
C ASP A 27 -3.17 -0.45 1.02
N VAL A 28 -3.50 -1.74 1.00
CA VAL A 28 -2.81 -2.75 0.19
C VAL A 28 -3.80 -3.37 -0.78
N VAL A 29 -3.41 -3.50 -2.03
CA VAL A 29 -4.13 -4.31 -3.03
C VAL A 29 -3.47 -5.68 -3.09
N GLY A 30 -4.18 -6.69 -2.61
CA GLY A 30 -3.79 -8.09 -2.75
C GLY A 30 -4.23 -8.62 -4.11
N ILE A 31 -3.31 -9.18 -4.88
CA ILE A 31 -3.63 -9.84 -6.16
C ILE A 31 -3.27 -11.32 -6.04
N LEU A 32 -4.28 -12.16 -5.98
CA LEU A 32 -4.12 -13.61 -6.00
C LEU A 32 -4.06 -14.08 -7.45
N MET A 33 -2.95 -14.69 -7.84
CA MET A 33 -2.75 -15.25 -9.17
C MET A 33 -3.27 -16.69 -9.25
N ASP A 34 -3.76 -17.10 -10.42
CA ASP A 34 -4.10 -18.50 -10.70
C ASP A 34 -2.84 -19.29 -11.06
N ASN A 35 -2.40 -20.18 -10.17
CA ASN A 35 -1.21 -20.99 -10.39
C ASN A 35 -1.37 -22.02 -11.53
N LYS A 36 -2.60 -22.29 -11.98
CA LYS A 36 -2.87 -23.23 -13.09
C LYS A 36 -2.96 -22.55 -14.46
N LYS A 37 -3.09 -21.21 -14.49
CA LYS A 37 -3.24 -20.44 -15.74
C LYS A 37 -2.29 -19.25 -15.70
N VAL A 38 -1.24 -19.32 -16.52
CA VAL A 38 -0.21 -18.29 -16.63
C VAL A 38 -0.86 -16.90 -16.81
N ARG A 39 -0.48 -15.95 -15.95
CA ARG A 39 -0.93 -14.54 -15.95
C ARG A 39 -2.43 -14.30 -15.73
N LYS A 40 -3.19 -15.28 -15.26
CA LYS A 40 -4.60 -15.06 -14.91
C LYS A 40 -4.72 -14.62 -13.44
N VAL A 41 -5.39 -13.48 -13.21
CA VAL A 41 -5.78 -13.06 -11.86
C VAL A 41 -6.96 -13.90 -11.39
N LYS A 42 -6.83 -14.49 -10.20
CA LYS A 42 -7.88 -15.27 -9.54
C LYS A 42 -8.76 -14.37 -8.66
N HIS A 43 -8.14 -13.46 -7.91
CA HIS A 43 -8.86 -12.58 -7.00
C HIS A 43 -8.08 -11.28 -6.77
N ILE A 44 -8.80 -10.18 -6.57
CA ILE A 44 -8.24 -8.91 -6.13
C ILE A 44 -8.98 -8.50 -4.88
N GLU A 45 -8.24 -8.21 -3.82
CA GLU A 45 -8.80 -7.69 -2.57
C GLU A 45 -8.17 -6.35 -2.21
N LEU A 46 -8.99 -5.43 -1.70
CA LEU A 46 -8.52 -4.18 -1.12
C LEU A 46 -8.50 -4.31 0.40
N ILE A 47 -7.30 -4.33 0.97
CA ILE A 47 -7.07 -4.36 2.41
C ILE A 47 -6.89 -2.91 2.86
N LYS A 48 -7.96 -2.34 3.42
CA LYS A 48 -7.96 -0.98 3.94
C LYS A 48 -7.18 -0.91 5.25
N ASN A 49 -6.48 0.21 5.49
CA ASN A 49 -5.71 0.45 6.72
C ASN A 49 -4.70 -0.68 7.01
N ALA A 50 -3.98 -1.14 5.99
CA ALA A 50 -3.08 -2.28 6.06
C ALA A 50 -1.97 -2.11 7.10
N PHE A 51 -1.65 -0.87 7.47
CA PHE A 51 -0.80 -0.55 8.62
C PHE A 51 -1.14 0.82 9.18
N PRO A 52 -0.95 1.03 10.50
CA PRO A 52 -1.11 2.33 11.12
C PRO A 52 -0.04 3.30 10.59
N GLU A 53 -0.36 4.59 10.62
CA GLU A 53 0.63 5.63 10.47
C GLU A 53 1.68 5.44 11.58
N VAL A 54 2.95 5.29 11.19
CA VAL A 54 4.05 5.15 12.15
C VAL A 54 4.50 6.56 12.50
N PRO A 55 4.49 6.96 13.78
CA PRO A 55 5.01 8.27 14.22
C PRO A 55 6.46 8.52 13.78
#